data_AF-A0A7X5V121-F1
#
_entry.id   AF-A0A7X5V121-F1
#
_cell.length_a   1.000
_cell.length_b   1.000
_cell.length_c   1.000
_cell.angle_alpha   90.00
_cell.angle_beta   90.00
_cell.angle_gamma   90.00
#
_symmetry.space_group_name_H-M   'P 1'
#
loop_
_entity.id
_entity.type
_entity.pdbx_description
1 polymer ?
#
loop_
_entity_poly.entity_id
_entity_poly.type
_entity_poly.pdbx_seq_one_letter_code
_entity_poly.pdbx_strand_id
1 'polypeptide(L)' 'MPIVEAFGDKDALEPLFTAEFDFLPRLGEYLARDTPPGYFVHHKVVEIWHRQDAEGGRFRACIRLEMDD' A
#
# COMPACT_ATOMS: atom_id res chain seq x y z
N MET A 1 6.23 -9.33 -10.60
CA MET A 1 6.17 -8.61 -9.32
C MET A 1 4.71 -8.32 -9.01
N PRO A 2 4.17 -8.65 -7.82
CA PRO A 2 2.81 -8.26 -7.44
C PRO A 2 2.64 -6.75 -7.45
N ILE A 3 1.54 -6.29 -8.05
CA ILE A 3 1.05 -4.92 -7.91
C ILE A 3 0.29 -4.85 -6.57
N VAL A 4 0.70 -3.91 -5.71
CA VAL A 4 0.12 -3.69 -4.38
C VAL A 4 -0.50 -2.30 -4.34
N GLU A 5 -1.72 -2.22 -3.82
CA GLU A 5 -2.44 -0.97 -3.59
C GLU A 5 -2.27 -0.53 -2.13
N ALA A 6 -1.82 0.71 -1.91
CA ALA A 6 -1.57 1.25 -0.58
C ALA A 6 -2.66 2.25 -0.18
N PHE A 7 -3.28 2.07 0.98
CA PHE A 7 -4.35 2.91 1.50
C PHE A 7 -3.91 3.63 2.78
N GLY A 8 -4.37 4.87 2.97
CA GLY A 8 -4.07 5.66 4.17
C GLY A 8 -5.11 5.52 5.28
N ASP A 9 -6.31 5.03 4.96
CA ASP A 9 -7.42 4.86 5.89
C ASP A 9 -8.16 3.56 5.56
N LYS A 10 -8.85 2.99 6.56
CA LYS A 10 -9.66 1.77 6.41
C LYS A 10 -10.90 1.98 5.52
N ASP A 11 -11.43 3.21 5.50
CA ASP A 11 -12.65 3.57 4.78
C ASP A 11 -12.33 4.29 3.45
N ALA A 12 -11.05 4.34 3.06
CA ALA A 12 -10.61 4.95 1.81
C ALA A 12 -11.16 4.16 0.60
N LEU A 13 -11.85 4.87 -0.30
CA LEU A 13 -12.40 4.31 -1.53
C LEU A 13 -11.34 4.12 -2.64
N GLU A 14 -10.24 4.87 -2.55
CA GLU A 14 -9.15 4.86 -3.52
C GLU A 14 -7.79 4.72 -2.81
N PRO A 15 -6.81 4.05 -3.43
CA PRO A 15 -5.47 3.94 -2.87
C PRO A 15 -4.72 5.28 -2.93
N LEU A 16 -3.86 5.53 -1.94
CA LEU A 16 -2.88 6.63 -1.96
C LEU A 16 -1.90 6.49 -3.14
N PHE A 17 -1.50 5.25 -3.42
CA PHE A 17 -0.66 4.90 -4.56
C PHE A 17 -0.72 3.39 -4.83
N THR A 18 -0.24 3.02 -6.01
CA THR A 18 -0.07 1.64 -6.43
C THR A 18 1.37 1.44 -6.86
N ALA A 19 2.01 0.37 -6.40
CA ALA A 19 3.41 0.08 -6.69
C ALA A 19 3.66 -1.41 -6.89
N GLU A 20 4.71 -1.72 -7.65
CA GLU A 20 5.21 -3.08 -7.78
C GLU A 20 6.22 -3.37 -6.66
N PHE A 21 6.12 -4.56 -6.08
CA PHE A 21 7.10 -5.04 -5.12
C PHE A 21 7.61 -6.42 -5.55
N ASP A 22 8.88 -6.72 -5.27
CA ASP A 22 9.42 -8.08 -5.47
C ASP A 22 8.74 -9.10 -4.54
N PHE A 23 8.31 -8.65 -3.36
CA PHE A 23 7.59 -9.42 -2.36
C PHE A 23 6.56 -8.54 -1.66
N LEU A 24 5.50 -9.15 -1.14
CA LEU A 24 4.49 -8.41 -0.39
C LEU A 24 5.11 -7.82 0.90
N PRO A 25 4.95 -6.52 1.15
CA PRO A 25 5.38 -5.92 2.42
C PRO A 25 4.73 -6.61 3.61
N ARG A 26 5.44 -6.69 4.74
CA ARG A 26 4.99 -7.36 5.96
C ARG A 26 4.41 -6.36 6.95
N LEU A 27 3.55 -6.87 7.82
CA LEU A 27 2.99 -6.08 8.93
C LEU A 27 4.14 -5.56 9.81
N GLY A 28 4.14 -4.26 10.06
CA GLY A 28 5.17 -3.56 10.85
C GLY A 28 6.40 -3.13 10.06
N GLU A 29 6.52 -3.46 8.76
CA GLU A 29 7.59 -2.92 7.92
C GLU A 29 7.40 -1.44 7.63
N TYR A 30 8.52 -0.77 7.39
CA TYR A 30 8.57 0.65 7.07
C TYR A 30 8.85 0.86 5.58
N LEU A 31 8.08 1.74 4.96
CA LEU A 31 8.21 2.15 3.57
C LEU A 31 8.60 3.62 3.52
N ALA A 32 9.64 3.94 2.75
CA ALA A 32 9.97 5.31 2.41
C ALA A 32 9.44 5.61 1.00
N ARG A 33 8.62 6.65 0.88
CA ARG A 33 8.09 7.10 -0.41
C ARG A 33 8.64 8.49 -0.72
N ASP A 34 9.29 8.61 -1.87
CA ASP A 34 9.70 9.91 -2.40
C ASP A 34 8.45 10.71 -2.82
N THR A 35 8.36 11.95 -2.36
CA THR A 35 7.30 12.88 -2.70
C THR A 35 7.90 14.18 -3.25
N PRO A 36 7.45 14.65 -4.43
CA PRO A 36 7.92 15.91 -4.98
C PRO A 36 7.70 17.08 -4.00
N PRO A 37 8.68 17.99 -3.81
CA PRO A 37 9.90 18.17 -4.60
C PRO A 37 11.17 17.51 -4.01
N GLY A 38 11.05 16.39 -3.30
CA GLY A 38 12.21 15.57 -2.88
C GLY A 38 12.33 15.32 -1.38
N TYR A 39 11.19 15.18 -0.68
CA TYR A 39 11.18 14.71 0.71
C TYR A 39 10.63 13.28 0.77
N PHE A 40 11.19 12.49 1.68
CA PHE A 40 10.70 11.14 1.95
C PHE A 40 9.61 11.21 3.02
N VAL A 41 8.48 10.58 2.73
CA VAL A 41 7.47 10.27 3.74
C VAL A 41 7.67 8.83 4.17
N HIS A 42 7.80 8.63 5.48
CA HIS A 42 7.93 7.30 6.08
C HIS A 42 6.55 6.81 6.47
N HIS A 43 6.29 5.56 6.15
CA HIS A 43 5.03 4.89 6.41
C HIS A 43 5.28 3.55 7.08
N LYS A 44 4.42 3.18 8.02
CA LYS A 44 4.39 1.85 8.61
C LYS A 44 3.25 1.04 8.02
N VAL A 45 3.52 -0.19 7.60
CA VAL A 45 2.48 -1.15 7.19
C VAL A 45 1.76 -1.64 8.44
N VAL A 46 0.46 -1.36 8.52
CA VAL A 46 -0.37 -1.64 9.69
C VAL A 46 -1.51 -2.62 9.39
N GLU A 47 -1.70 -2.96 8.13
CA GLU A 47 -2.67 -3.98 7.70
C GLU A 47 -2.32 -4.52 6.33
N ILE A 48 -2.69 -5.79 6.07
CA ILE A 48 -2.52 -6.46 4.78
C ILE A 48 -3.77 -7.28 4.50
N TRP A 49 -4.36 -7.13 3.32
CA TRP A 49 -5.49 -7.94 2.87
C TRP A 49 -5.44 -8.15 1.36
N HIS A 50 -6.34 -9.00 0.86
CA HIS A 50 -6.56 -9.16 -0.57
C HIS A 50 -8.00 -8.81 -0.89
N ARG A 51 -8.20 -7.91 -1.85
CA ARG A 51 -9.54 -7.65 -2.41
C ARG A 51 -9.70 -8.39 -3.72
N GLN A 52 -10.90 -8.90 -3.98
CA GLN A 52 -11.23 -9.47 -5.27
C GLN A 52 -11.72 -8.36 -6.19
N ASP A 53 -11.12 -8.24 -7.38
CA ASP A 53 -11.57 -7.32 -8.41
C ASP A 53 -12.92 -7.78 -8.95
N ALA A 54 -13.88 -6.86 -9.06
CA ALA A 54 -15.24 -7.17 -9.50
C ALA A 54 -15.24 -7.60 -10.99
N GLU A 55 -14.36 -6.99 -11.78
CA GLU A 55 -14.17 -7.37 -13.19
C GLU A 55 -13.06 -8.42 -13.29
N GLY A 56 -13.47 -9.69 -13.36
CA GLY A 56 -12.58 -10.81 -13.67
C GLY A 56 -12.02 -11.55 -12.47
N GLY A 57 -12.43 -11.22 -11.24
CA GLY A 57 -12.23 -12.06 -10.06
C GLY A 57 -10.78 -12.20 -9.60
N ARG A 58 -9.86 -11.36 -10.10
CA ARG A 58 -8.44 -11.37 -9.71
C ARG A 58 -8.29 -10.82 -8.29
N PHE A 59 -7.47 -11.49 -7.48
CA PHE A 59 -7.11 -10.96 -6.17
C PHE A 59 -6.01 -9.91 -6.32
N ARG A 60 -6.21 -8.74 -5.73
CA ARG A 60 -5.20 -7.69 -5.60
C ARG A 60 -4.75 -7.61 -4.15
N ALA A 61 -3.44 -7.54 -3.97
CA ALA A 61 -2.86 -7.31 -2.66
C ALA A 61 -3.03 -5.84 -2.28
N CYS A 62 -3.42 -5.61 -1.03
CA CYS A 62 -3.65 -4.29 -0.47
C CYS A 62 -2.93 -4.18 0.86
N ILE A 63 -2.42 -2.98 1.15
CA ILE A 63 -1.78 -2.64 2.42
C ILE A 63 -2.37 -1.34 2.97
N ARG A 64 -2.48 -1.24 4.30
CA ARG A 64 -2.81 0.02 4.98
C ARG A 64 -1.54 0.59 5.59
N LEU A 65 -1.36 1.88 5.43
CA LEU A 65 -0.21 2.63 5.87
C LEU A 65 -0.62 3.68 6.90
N GLU A 66 0.18 3.81 7.94
CA GLU A 66 0.16 4.96 8.84
C GLU A 66 1.44 5.77 8.63
N MET A 67 1.36 7.10 8.70
CA MET A 67 2.57 7.94 8.68
C MET A 67 3.38 7.67 9.95
N ASP A 68 4.68 7.45 9.78
CA ASP A 68 5.65 7.35 10.86
C ASP A 68 6.31 8.73 11.00
N ASP A 69 6.20 9.33 12.19
CA ASP A 69 6.70 10.69 12.51
C ASP A 69 8.17 10.64 12.98
#